data_AF-A0A840L706-F1
#
_entry.id   AF-A0A840L706-F1
#
_cell.length_a   1.000
_cell.length_b   1.000
_cell.length_c   1.000
_cell.angle_alpha   90.00
_cell.angle_beta   90.00
_cell.angle_gamma   90.00
#
_symmetry.space_group_name_H-M   'P 1'
#
loop_
_entity.id
_entity.type
_entity.pdbx_description
1 polymer ?
#
loop_
_entity_poly.entity_id
_entity_poly.type
_entity_poly.pdbx_seq_one_letter_code
_entity_poly.pdbx_strand_id
1 'polypeptide(L)'
;MLTETLQRMAQTLPFRSYSDDEQRWASVTAEFSGRIHTLADELLASLPGDLTRRVMAESKREVLCSRKPTVSVAEFRLRPANGYYAKLNRRLPRPEDPHGFDATGLAVSMALCRGFAGQDSGTPPFVALDFEVWGAHERACFARLLRDHRYLIEMLVTRSGAALFTSCPFKNVEAAEYVSTFEELELYFANEVDPENQFALQCKFGRHARATDIKHSLQIALALYDATMGYCLPQPQRERILEHGCFAARALGNGG
;
A
#
# COMPACT_ATOMS: atom_id res chain seq x y z
N MET A 1 -11.88 3.88 16.60
CA MET A 1 -10.41 3.97 16.66
C MET A 1 -9.80 4.93 15.64
N LEU A 2 -10.03 4.80 14.32
CA LEU A 2 -9.41 5.69 13.32
C LEU A 2 -9.58 7.20 13.65
N THR A 3 -10.82 7.64 13.85
CA THR A 3 -11.14 9.05 14.12
C THR A 3 -10.40 9.57 15.35
N GLU A 4 -10.36 8.76 16.42
CA GLU A 4 -9.64 9.09 17.66
C GLU A 4 -8.14 9.21 17.41
N THR A 5 -7.54 8.25 16.69
CA THR A 5 -6.11 8.27 16.33
C THR A 5 -5.75 9.52 15.53
N LEU A 6 -6.55 9.89 14.53
CA LEU A 6 -6.29 11.07 13.69
C LEU A 6 -6.55 12.39 14.43
N GLN A 7 -7.54 12.44 15.32
CA GLN A 7 -7.77 13.60 16.20
C GLN A 7 -6.62 13.79 17.17
N ARG A 8 -6.16 12.70 17.81
CA ARG A 8 -5.00 12.71 18.69
C ARG A 8 -3.76 13.19 17.94
N MET A 9 -3.54 12.70 16.72
CA MET A 9 -2.44 13.14 15.86
C MET A 9 -2.50 14.63 15.54
N ALA A 10 -3.69 15.17 15.22
CA ALA A 10 -3.86 16.59 14.97
C ALA A 10 -3.47 17.46 16.18
N GLN A 11 -3.71 16.97 17.40
CA GLN A 11 -3.39 17.67 18.65
C GLN A 11 -1.89 17.57 18.99
N THR A 12 -1.28 16.41 18.83
CA THR A 12 0.11 16.15 19.21
C THR A 12 1.12 16.66 18.17
N LEU A 13 0.76 16.56 16.89
CA LEU A 13 1.56 16.95 15.72
C LEU A 13 0.71 17.80 14.74
N PRO A 14 0.42 19.06 15.07
CA PRO A 14 -0.35 19.91 14.17
C PRO A 14 0.40 20.08 12.85
N PHE A 15 -0.22 19.79 11.70
CA PHE A 15 0.44 19.84 10.39
C PHE A 15 0.94 21.24 9.98
N ARG A 16 0.41 22.30 10.60
CA ARG A 16 0.84 23.70 10.41
C ARG A 16 1.98 24.14 11.33
N SER A 17 2.33 23.31 12.31
CA SER A 17 3.38 23.59 13.29
C SER A 17 4.47 22.53 13.17
N TYR A 18 5.70 22.97 13.22
CA TYR A 18 6.86 22.12 13.17
C TYR A 18 7.77 22.47 14.36
N SER A 19 8.35 21.44 14.99
CA SER A 19 9.19 21.55 16.18
C SER A 19 10.36 20.61 16.00
N ASP A 20 11.59 21.10 16.20
CA ASP A 20 12.84 20.33 16.14
C ASP A 20 13.19 19.59 17.45
N ASP A 21 12.18 19.30 18.29
CA ASP A 21 12.37 18.57 19.54
C ASP A 21 12.42 17.06 19.28
N GLU A 22 13.64 16.51 19.22
CA GLU A 22 13.89 15.09 18.98
C GLU A 22 13.29 14.18 20.07
N GLN A 23 13.31 14.61 21.33
CA GLN A 23 12.79 13.81 22.44
C GLN A 23 11.26 13.72 22.35
N ARG A 24 10.61 14.81 21.94
CA ARG A 24 9.19 14.81 21.60
C ARG A 24 8.88 13.89 20.42
N TRP A 25 9.70 13.88 19.37
CA TRP A 25 9.49 12.97 18.23
C TRP A 25 9.55 11.51 18.64
N ALA A 26 10.54 11.10 19.45
CA ALA A 26 10.67 9.72 19.90
C ALA A 26 9.41 9.25 20.66
N SER A 27 8.92 10.06 21.59
CA SER A 27 7.70 9.77 22.37
C SER A 27 6.45 9.68 21.47
N VAL A 28 6.29 10.64 20.58
CA VAL A 28 5.15 10.71 19.67
C VAL A 28 5.14 9.55 18.68
N THR A 29 6.28 9.23 18.06
CA THR A 29 6.38 8.12 17.12
C THR A 29 6.13 6.79 17.82
N ALA A 30 6.56 6.61 19.07
CA ALA A 30 6.25 5.41 19.86
C ALA A 30 4.73 5.27 20.14
N GLU A 31 4.04 6.37 20.50
CA GLU A 31 2.57 6.37 20.68
C GLU A 31 1.87 5.93 19.38
N PHE A 32 2.21 6.56 18.25
CA PHE A 32 1.52 6.30 16.99
C PHE A 32 1.90 4.95 16.36
N SER A 33 3.09 4.42 16.67
CA SER A 33 3.49 3.04 16.35
C SER A 33 2.54 2.01 16.97
N GLY A 34 2.22 2.14 18.26
CA GLY A 34 1.26 1.26 18.92
C GLY A 34 -0.16 1.39 18.34
N ARG A 35 -0.57 2.63 18.02
CA ARG A 35 -1.90 2.90 17.43
C ARG A 35 -2.05 2.32 16.02
N ILE A 36 -1.03 2.45 15.16
CA ILE A 36 -1.11 1.89 13.79
C ILE A 36 -1.08 0.37 13.80
N HIS A 37 -0.29 -0.24 14.69
CA HIS A 37 -0.27 -1.69 14.85
C HIS A 37 -1.65 -2.22 15.25
N THR A 38 -2.29 -1.60 16.25
CA THR A 38 -3.64 -1.97 16.69
C THR A 38 -4.67 -1.80 15.56
N LEU A 39 -4.59 -0.70 14.80
CA LEU A 39 -5.45 -0.46 13.63
C LEU A 39 -5.30 -1.51 12.54
N ALA A 40 -4.06 -1.85 12.20
CA ALA A 40 -3.81 -2.89 11.22
C ALA A 40 -4.34 -4.24 11.68
N ASP A 41 -4.10 -4.64 12.93
CA ASP A 41 -4.60 -5.90 13.48
C ASP A 41 -6.13 -6.01 13.44
N GLU A 42 -6.85 -4.97 13.89
CA GLU A 42 -8.31 -4.96 13.85
C GLU A 42 -8.86 -5.08 12.43
N LEU A 43 -8.26 -4.36 11.48
CA LEU A 43 -8.68 -4.41 10.09
C LEU A 43 -8.40 -5.78 9.48
N LEU A 44 -7.20 -6.32 9.65
CA LEU A 44 -6.79 -7.63 9.15
C LEU A 44 -7.64 -8.77 9.73
N ALA A 45 -7.94 -8.74 11.03
CA ALA A 45 -8.79 -9.72 11.69
C ALA A 45 -10.24 -9.71 11.16
N SER A 46 -10.69 -8.58 10.59
CA SER A 46 -12.02 -8.46 10.01
C SER A 46 -12.13 -9.00 8.57
N LEU A 47 -11.01 -9.26 7.90
CA LEU A 47 -10.95 -9.70 6.50
C LEU A 47 -11.25 -11.21 6.34
N PRO A 48 -11.59 -11.66 5.11
CA PRO A 48 -11.79 -13.09 4.83
C PRO A 48 -10.57 -13.92 5.24
N GLY A 49 -10.82 -14.97 6.04
CA GLY A 49 -9.76 -15.74 6.69
C GLY A 49 -8.77 -16.42 5.73
N ASP A 50 -9.20 -16.85 4.54
CA ASP A 50 -8.31 -17.57 3.62
C ASP A 50 -7.28 -16.66 2.95
N LEU A 51 -7.68 -15.47 2.48
CA LEU A 51 -6.78 -14.44 1.96
C LEU A 51 -5.77 -14.03 3.03
N THR A 52 -6.27 -13.66 4.22
CA THR A 52 -5.41 -13.21 5.32
C THR A 52 -4.44 -14.31 5.76
N ARG A 53 -4.87 -15.58 5.82
CA ARG A 53 -4.00 -16.71 6.21
C ARG A 53 -2.85 -16.89 5.23
N ARG A 54 -3.11 -16.87 3.93
CA ARG A 54 -2.05 -17.02 2.91
C ARG A 54 -1.07 -15.85 2.94
N VAL A 55 -1.58 -14.62 2.90
CA VAL A 55 -0.73 -13.42 2.97
C VAL A 55 0.14 -13.47 4.23
N MET A 56 -0.43 -13.73 5.41
CA MET A 56 0.36 -13.78 6.64
C MET A 56 1.38 -14.92 6.69
N ALA A 57 1.13 -16.04 5.99
CA ALA A 57 2.10 -17.13 5.90
C ALA A 57 3.28 -16.82 4.97
N GLU A 58 3.07 -15.96 3.97
CA GLU A 58 4.09 -15.60 2.96
C GLU A 58 4.74 -14.23 3.21
N SER A 59 4.18 -13.43 4.11
CA SER A 59 4.63 -12.09 4.44
C SER A 59 5.28 -12.00 5.82
N LYS A 60 6.20 -11.05 5.96
CA LYS A 60 6.68 -10.53 7.23
C LYS A 60 5.91 -9.25 7.58
N ARG A 61 5.56 -9.12 8.86
CA ARG A 61 4.98 -7.91 9.45
C ARG A 61 6.07 -7.02 10.03
N GLU A 62 5.99 -5.73 9.78
CA GLU A 62 6.90 -4.73 10.32
C GLU A 62 6.15 -3.47 10.73
N VAL A 63 6.71 -2.75 11.71
CA VAL A 63 6.29 -1.38 12.02
C VAL A 63 7.50 -0.48 11.85
N LEU A 64 7.38 0.47 10.93
CA LEU A 64 8.39 1.48 10.66
C LEU A 64 8.02 2.78 11.34
N CYS A 65 9.02 3.49 11.82
CA CYS A 65 8.86 4.67 12.65
C CYS A 65 9.76 5.77 12.11
N SER A 66 9.19 6.94 11.83
CA SER A 66 10.00 8.07 11.39
C SER A 66 10.75 8.65 12.57
N ARG A 67 12.07 8.79 12.42
CA ARG A 67 12.92 9.51 13.39
C ARG A 67 12.58 10.99 13.45
N LYS A 68 12.08 11.53 12.33
CA LYS A 68 11.76 12.94 12.13
C LYS A 68 10.45 13.02 11.33
N PRO A 69 9.28 12.95 12.01
CA PRO A 69 7.99 12.80 11.36
C PRO A 69 7.56 14.11 10.69
N THR A 70 8.02 14.35 9.46
CA THR A 70 7.63 15.50 8.64
C THR A 70 6.22 15.35 8.10
N VAL A 71 5.91 14.17 7.55
CA VAL A 71 4.58 13.79 7.03
C VAL A 71 4.15 12.44 7.59
N SER A 72 4.87 11.36 7.27
CA SER A 72 4.60 10.03 7.83
C SER A 72 5.20 9.92 9.23
N VAL A 73 4.40 9.42 10.17
CA VAL A 73 4.79 9.25 11.57
C VAL A 73 5.18 7.81 11.84
N ALA A 74 4.28 6.89 11.54
CA ALA A 74 4.45 5.46 11.73
C ALA A 74 3.74 4.70 10.61
N GLU A 75 4.27 3.53 10.26
CA GLU A 75 3.78 2.71 9.17
C GLU A 75 3.74 1.26 9.61
N PHE A 76 2.59 0.60 9.43
CA PHE A 76 2.51 -0.85 9.46
C PHE A 76 2.72 -1.38 8.04
N ARG A 77 3.59 -2.38 7.86
CA ARG A 77 3.90 -2.93 6.54
C ARG A 77 3.88 -4.45 6.52
N LEU A 78 3.22 -5.00 5.51
CA LEU A 78 3.36 -6.37 5.05
C LEU A 78 4.28 -6.39 3.84
N ARG A 79 5.35 -7.17 3.89
CA ARG A 79 6.25 -7.41 2.76
C ARG A 79 6.60 -8.89 2.67
N PRO A 80 7.11 -9.42 1.54
CA PRO A 80 7.48 -10.82 1.44
C PRO A 80 8.43 -11.25 2.56
N ALA A 81 8.21 -12.45 3.09
CA ALA A 81 9.10 -13.09 4.05
C ALA A 81 10.46 -13.39 3.41
N ASN A 82 11.52 -13.56 4.22
CA ASN A 82 12.88 -13.76 3.72
C ASN A 82 13.03 -14.95 2.77
N GLY A 83 12.20 -15.99 2.94
CA GLY A 83 12.16 -17.16 2.04
C GLY A 83 11.76 -16.81 0.60
N TYR A 84 11.01 -15.73 0.37
CA TYR A 84 10.71 -15.22 -0.97
C TYR A 84 11.98 -14.86 -1.74
N TYR A 85 12.83 -14.02 -1.15
CA TYR A 85 14.06 -13.56 -1.77
C TYR A 85 15.04 -14.72 -1.97
N ALA A 86 15.13 -15.64 -0.99
CA ALA A 86 15.96 -16.84 -1.11
C ALA A 86 15.54 -17.73 -2.29
N LYS A 87 14.24 -17.99 -2.47
CA LYS A 87 13.71 -18.78 -3.60
C LYS A 87 14.03 -18.17 -4.97
N LEU A 88 14.17 -16.86 -5.03
CA LEU A 88 14.47 -16.11 -6.25
C LEU A 88 15.96 -15.78 -6.42
N ASN A 89 16.82 -16.27 -5.51
CA ASN A 89 18.23 -15.92 -5.46
C ASN A 89 18.46 -14.38 -5.46
N ARG A 90 17.64 -13.68 -4.67
CA ARG A 90 17.71 -12.22 -4.51
C ARG A 90 18.19 -11.86 -3.12
N ARG A 91 18.83 -10.70 -3.06
CA ARG A 91 19.32 -10.11 -1.82
C ARG A 91 18.15 -9.78 -0.89
N LEU A 92 18.33 -10.02 0.41
CA LEU A 92 17.36 -9.61 1.41
C LEU A 92 17.30 -8.08 1.51
N PRO A 93 16.13 -7.51 1.83
CA PRO A 93 16.03 -6.09 2.18
C PRO A 93 16.73 -5.81 3.52
N ARG A 94 16.92 -4.53 3.81
CA ARG A 94 17.25 -4.08 5.16
C ARG A 94 16.04 -4.27 6.11
N PRO A 95 16.27 -4.52 7.41
CA PRO A 95 17.57 -4.53 8.09
C PRO A 95 18.32 -5.87 8.06
N GLU A 96 17.75 -6.95 7.53
CA GLU A 96 18.38 -8.28 7.57
C GLU A 96 19.70 -8.37 6.81
N ASP A 97 19.84 -7.60 5.73
CA ASP A 97 21.10 -7.43 5.02
C ASP A 97 21.53 -5.96 5.03
N PRO A 98 22.66 -5.60 5.67
CA PRO A 98 23.16 -4.22 5.72
C PRO A 98 23.42 -3.57 4.35
N HIS A 99 23.63 -4.34 3.29
CA HIS A 99 23.71 -3.81 1.93
C HIS A 99 22.55 -4.26 1.02
N GLY A 100 21.47 -4.75 1.63
CA GLY A 100 20.17 -4.86 1.00
C GLY A 100 19.56 -3.49 0.67
N PHE A 101 18.59 -3.48 -0.23
CA PHE A 101 17.80 -2.30 -0.53
C PHE A 101 16.81 -2.00 0.61
N ASP A 102 16.51 -0.73 0.83
CA ASP A 102 15.54 -0.30 1.85
C ASP A 102 14.08 -0.63 1.44
N ALA A 103 13.79 -0.60 0.14
CA ALA A 103 12.51 -0.97 -0.45
C ALA A 103 12.73 -1.91 -1.65
N THR A 104 12.16 -3.12 -1.61
CA THR A 104 12.26 -4.12 -2.68
C THR A 104 11.17 -5.18 -2.51
N GLY A 105 10.64 -5.69 -3.61
CA GLY A 105 9.60 -6.72 -3.59
C GLY A 105 8.21 -6.11 -3.74
N LEU A 106 7.27 -6.64 -2.97
CA LEU A 106 5.91 -6.13 -2.87
C LEU A 106 5.69 -5.58 -1.48
N ALA A 107 4.76 -4.64 -1.33
CA ALA A 107 4.28 -4.28 0.00
C ALA A 107 2.79 -3.98 0.01
N VAL A 108 2.15 -4.22 1.15
CA VAL A 108 0.93 -3.53 1.54
C VAL A 108 1.22 -2.80 2.83
N SER A 109 1.11 -1.49 2.81
CA SER A 109 1.45 -0.64 3.95
C SER A 109 0.30 0.26 4.36
N MET A 110 0.24 0.55 5.66
CA MET A 110 -0.68 1.51 6.24
C MET A 110 0.12 2.54 7.03
N ALA A 111 0.20 3.78 6.53
CA ALA A 111 0.94 4.86 7.17
C ALA A 111 0.00 5.84 7.86
N LEU A 112 0.31 6.19 9.11
CA LEU A 112 -0.29 7.35 9.78
C LEU A 112 0.45 8.62 9.35
N CYS A 113 -0.24 9.48 8.62
CA CYS A 113 0.30 10.74 8.15
C CYS A 113 -0.25 11.89 8.98
N ARG A 114 0.63 12.73 9.53
CA ARG A 114 0.24 13.93 10.29
C ARG A 114 -0.43 14.99 9.42
N GLY A 115 -0.34 14.85 8.10
CA GLY A 115 -0.76 15.86 7.14
C GLY A 115 0.37 16.83 6.79
N PHE A 116 0.06 17.78 5.94
CA PHE A 116 1.01 18.79 5.46
C PHE A 116 0.28 20.08 5.09
N ALA A 117 0.95 21.22 5.25
CA ALA A 117 0.44 22.49 4.76
C ALA A 117 0.73 22.62 3.26
N GLY A 118 -0.27 22.98 2.45
CA GLY A 118 -0.10 23.46 1.09
C GLY A 118 -0.17 24.98 1.03
N GLN A 119 0.09 25.57 -0.15
CA GLN A 119 0.05 27.02 -0.36
C GLN A 119 -1.34 27.62 -0.05
N ASP A 120 -2.42 26.98 -0.54
CA ASP A 120 -3.79 27.50 -0.40
C ASP A 120 -4.68 26.70 0.56
N SER A 121 -4.36 25.42 0.78
CA SER A 121 -5.07 24.56 1.72
C SER A 121 -4.13 23.51 2.30
N GLY A 122 -4.40 23.08 3.54
CA GLY A 122 -3.62 22.03 4.20
C GLY A 122 -4.34 20.69 4.15
N THR A 123 -3.57 19.62 4.01
CA THR A 123 -4.07 18.26 4.17
C THR A 123 -4.04 17.91 5.66
N PRO A 124 -5.20 17.69 6.33
CA PRO A 124 -5.24 17.27 7.73
C PRO A 124 -4.70 15.85 7.91
N PRO A 125 -4.51 15.35 9.14
CA PRO A 125 -4.06 13.98 9.36
C PRO A 125 -4.94 12.93 8.67
N PHE A 126 -4.29 11.90 8.13
CA PHE A 126 -4.94 10.83 7.37
C PHE A 126 -4.17 9.52 7.53
N VAL A 127 -4.79 8.43 7.10
CA VAL A 127 -4.14 7.13 6.91
C VAL A 127 -3.95 6.91 5.42
N ALA A 128 -2.71 6.69 5.00
CA ALA A 128 -2.41 6.19 3.66
C ALA A 128 -2.44 4.66 3.71
N LEU A 129 -3.07 4.04 2.72
CA LEU A 129 -3.00 2.61 2.46
C LEU A 129 -2.41 2.45 1.08
N ASP A 130 -1.31 1.73 0.98
CA ASP A 130 -0.57 1.53 -0.27
C ASP A 130 -0.49 0.04 -0.60
N PHE A 131 -0.73 -0.31 -1.86
CA PHE A 131 -0.14 -1.50 -2.48
C PHE A 131 1.04 -1.05 -3.32
N GLU A 132 2.22 -1.59 -3.05
CA GLU A 132 3.47 -1.13 -3.64
C GLU A 132 4.19 -2.26 -4.38
N VAL A 133 4.75 -1.93 -5.54
CA VAL A 133 5.59 -2.81 -6.34
C VAL A 133 6.95 -2.15 -6.50
N TRP A 134 7.99 -2.84 -6.07
CA TRP A 134 9.36 -2.35 -6.03
C TRP A 134 10.32 -3.32 -6.72
N GLY A 135 10.95 -2.84 -7.79
CA GLY A 135 11.98 -3.56 -8.54
C GLY A 135 11.48 -4.17 -9.85
N ALA A 136 12.43 -4.35 -10.78
CA ALA A 136 12.12 -4.75 -12.16
C ALA A 136 11.41 -6.10 -12.26
N HIS A 137 11.78 -7.07 -11.41
CA HIS A 137 11.16 -8.39 -11.40
C HIS A 137 9.69 -8.33 -11.00
N GLU A 138 9.37 -7.71 -9.86
CA GLU A 138 8.00 -7.58 -9.38
C GLU A 138 7.14 -6.75 -10.33
N ARG A 139 7.69 -5.65 -10.87
CA ARG A 139 7.03 -4.84 -11.90
C ARG A 139 6.69 -5.68 -13.14
N ALA A 140 7.62 -6.47 -13.65
CA ALA A 140 7.38 -7.35 -14.79
C ALA A 140 6.37 -8.47 -14.46
N CYS A 141 6.36 -8.96 -13.22
CA CYS A 141 5.35 -9.92 -12.76
C CYS A 141 3.96 -9.30 -12.72
N PHE A 142 3.83 -8.09 -12.18
CA PHE A 142 2.56 -7.35 -12.20
C PHE A 142 2.10 -7.05 -13.63
N ALA A 143 3.00 -6.63 -14.52
CA ALA A 143 2.66 -6.39 -15.93
C ALA A 143 2.07 -7.64 -16.61
N ARG A 144 2.63 -8.83 -16.32
CA ARG A 144 2.08 -10.11 -16.79
C ARG A 144 0.72 -10.42 -16.19
N LEU A 145 0.53 -10.19 -14.89
CA LEU A 145 -0.77 -10.31 -14.22
C LEU A 145 -1.82 -9.38 -14.86
N LEU A 146 -1.48 -8.11 -15.07
CA LEU A 146 -2.33 -7.10 -15.71
C LEU A 146 -2.73 -7.54 -17.12
N ARG A 147 -1.79 -8.07 -17.91
CA ARG A 147 -2.08 -8.55 -19.27
C ARG A 147 -2.97 -9.79 -19.26
N ASP A 148 -2.65 -10.78 -18.43
CA ASP A 148 -3.33 -12.07 -18.40
C ASP A 148 -4.74 -11.95 -17.77
N HIS A 149 -4.95 -11.01 -16.83
CA HIS A 149 -6.19 -10.84 -16.05
C HIS A 149 -6.72 -9.40 -16.05
N ARG A 150 -6.56 -8.71 -17.17
CA ARG A 150 -6.91 -7.28 -17.36
C ARG A 150 -8.21 -6.85 -16.69
N TYR A 151 -9.32 -7.53 -17.02
CA TYR A 151 -10.65 -7.18 -16.51
C TYR A 151 -10.76 -7.27 -14.99
N LEU A 152 -10.12 -8.27 -14.38
CA LEU A 152 -10.13 -8.42 -12.91
C LEU A 152 -9.30 -7.33 -12.24
N ILE A 153 -8.15 -6.97 -12.82
CA ILE A 153 -7.32 -5.89 -12.30
C ILE A 153 -8.04 -4.54 -12.44
N GLU A 154 -8.65 -4.27 -13.59
CA GLU A 154 -9.48 -3.08 -13.80
C GLU A 154 -10.55 -2.94 -12.72
N MET A 155 -11.36 -3.97 -12.53
CA MET A 155 -12.43 -3.92 -11.56
C MET A 155 -11.92 -3.81 -10.10
N LEU A 156 -10.78 -4.40 -9.75
CA LEU A 156 -10.16 -4.20 -8.43
C LEU A 156 -9.63 -2.76 -8.26
N VAL A 157 -8.89 -2.25 -9.24
CA VAL A 157 -8.30 -0.91 -9.19
C VAL A 157 -9.41 0.14 -9.10
N THR A 158 -10.42 0.09 -9.97
CA THR A 158 -11.56 1.02 -9.95
C THR A 158 -12.30 1.00 -8.61
N ARG A 159 -12.49 -0.18 -8.00
CA ARG A 159 -13.21 -0.30 -6.72
C ARG A 159 -12.40 0.11 -5.50
N SER A 160 -11.07 0.06 -5.59
CA SER A 160 -10.23 0.46 -4.47
C SER A 160 -10.34 1.96 -4.16
N GLY A 161 -10.66 2.77 -5.16
CA GLY A 161 -10.57 4.23 -5.08
C GLY A 161 -9.13 4.72 -4.91
N ALA A 162 -8.15 3.89 -5.26
CA ALA A 162 -6.74 4.25 -5.21
C ALA A 162 -6.40 5.22 -6.35
N ALA A 163 -5.36 6.03 -6.13
CA ALA A 163 -4.66 6.77 -7.16
C ALA A 163 -3.30 6.11 -7.46
N LEU A 164 -2.82 6.24 -8.69
CA LEU A 164 -1.50 5.75 -9.08
C LEU A 164 -0.41 6.73 -8.60
N PHE A 165 0.66 6.19 -8.04
CA PHE A 165 1.87 6.93 -7.68
C PHE A 165 3.08 6.27 -8.31
N THR A 166 3.92 7.07 -8.96
CA THR A 166 5.22 6.66 -9.48
C THR A 166 6.28 7.64 -9.01
N SER A 167 7.51 7.15 -8.84
CA SER A 167 8.64 7.96 -8.37
C SER A 167 9.27 8.82 -9.47
N CYS A 168 9.00 8.51 -10.75
CA CYS A 168 9.43 9.29 -11.89
C CYS A 168 8.23 9.80 -12.73
N PRO A 169 8.35 10.99 -13.36
CA PRO A 169 7.34 11.52 -14.25
C PRO A 169 7.36 10.78 -15.59
N PHE A 170 6.19 10.35 -16.06
CA PHE A 170 6.02 9.75 -17.38
C PHE A 170 5.17 10.67 -18.25
N LYS A 171 5.73 11.17 -19.36
CA LYS A 171 5.08 12.17 -20.22
C LYS A 171 3.68 11.75 -20.68
N ASN A 172 3.50 10.47 -21.03
CA ASN A 172 2.21 9.95 -21.48
C ASN A 172 1.18 9.84 -20.36
N VAL A 173 1.63 9.60 -19.12
CA VAL A 173 0.77 9.60 -17.93
C VAL A 173 0.42 11.04 -17.53
N GLU A 174 1.40 11.95 -17.52
CA GLU A 174 1.19 13.37 -17.21
C GLU A 174 0.30 14.08 -18.24
N ALA A 175 0.39 13.71 -19.51
CA ALA A 175 -0.45 14.25 -20.57
C ALA A 175 -1.88 13.69 -20.57
N ALA A 176 -2.14 12.62 -19.83
CA ALA A 176 -3.45 12.00 -19.77
C ALA A 176 -4.34 12.75 -18.78
N GLU A 177 -5.14 13.69 -19.29
CA GLU A 177 -6.12 14.39 -18.47
C GLU A 177 -7.42 13.57 -18.34
N TYR A 178 -7.98 13.52 -17.13
CA TYR A 178 -9.29 12.91 -16.83
C TYR A 178 -9.43 11.42 -17.15
N VAL A 179 -8.33 10.67 -17.15
CA VAL A 179 -8.36 9.21 -17.27
C VAL A 179 -8.60 8.55 -15.91
N SER A 180 -9.13 7.34 -15.93
CA SER A 180 -9.25 6.51 -14.74
C SER A 180 -7.89 6.02 -14.26
N THR A 181 -7.75 5.71 -12.97
CA THR A 181 -6.50 5.15 -12.42
C THR A 181 -6.07 3.84 -13.09
N PHE A 182 -7.02 3.06 -13.60
CA PHE A 182 -6.67 1.87 -14.38
C PHE A 182 -6.01 2.25 -15.71
N GLU A 183 -6.56 3.23 -16.43
CA GLU A 183 -5.96 3.74 -17.66
C GLU A 183 -4.59 4.39 -17.40
N GLU A 184 -4.41 5.12 -16.29
CA GLU A 184 -3.10 5.62 -15.86
C GLU A 184 -2.09 4.47 -15.66
N LEU A 185 -2.52 3.38 -15.03
CA LEU A 185 -1.69 2.19 -14.80
C LEU A 185 -1.30 1.52 -16.12
N GLU A 186 -2.22 1.46 -17.08
CA GLU A 186 -1.91 0.97 -18.42
C GLU A 186 -0.91 1.85 -19.17
N LEU A 187 -1.10 3.16 -19.11
CA LEU A 187 -0.17 4.13 -19.69
C LEU A 187 1.21 4.00 -19.05
N TYR A 188 1.28 3.79 -17.74
CA TYR A 188 2.53 3.48 -17.05
C TYR A 188 3.19 2.22 -17.62
N PHE A 189 2.45 1.13 -17.82
CA PHE A 189 3.01 -0.11 -18.40
C PHE A 189 3.26 -0.06 -19.90
N ALA A 190 2.72 0.92 -20.62
CA ALA A 190 3.11 1.21 -22.00
C ALA A 190 4.53 1.78 -22.10
N ASN A 191 5.10 2.27 -20.99
CA ASN A 191 6.50 2.65 -20.92
C ASN A 191 7.38 1.40 -20.71
N GLU A 192 8.12 1.02 -21.76
CA GLU A 192 9.03 -0.13 -21.74
C GLU A 192 10.17 0.04 -20.73
N VAL A 193 10.60 1.29 -20.50
CA VAL A 193 11.68 1.62 -19.57
C VAL A 193 11.10 2.40 -18.39
N ASP A 194 11.29 1.84 -17.20
CA ASP A 194 11.10 2.53 -15.93
C ASP A 194 12.46 2.52 -15.19
N PRO A 195 13.09 3.69 -14.97
CA PRO A 195 14.37 3.76 -14.26
C PRO A 195 14.24 3.39 -12.78
N GLU A 196 13.10 3.66 -12.16
CA GLU A 196 12.86 3.42 -10.73
C GLU A 196 12.28 2.01 -10.49
N ASN A 197 11.66 1.43 -11.52
CA ASN A 197 10.97 0.14 -11.47
C ASN A 197 9.98 0.08 -10.30
N GLN A 198 9.17 1.13 -10.16
CA GLN A 198 8.31 1.33 -9.01
C GLN A 198 6.98 1.96 -9.39
N PHE A 199 5.92 1.43 -8.79
CA PHE A 199 4.64 2.12 -8.68
C PHE A 199 3.93 1.73 -7.38
N ALA A 200 2.96 2.56 -6.98
CA ALA A 200 2.08 2.29 -5.87
C ALA A 200 0.63 2.66 -6.24
N LEU A 201 -0.32 1.93 -5.67
CA LEU A 201 -1.74 2.29 -5.68
C LEU A 201 -2.11 2.72 -4.26
N GLN A 202 -2.43 3.99 -4.09
CA GLN A 202 -2.63 4.61 -2.78
C GLN A 202 -4.07 5.06 -2.55
N CYS A 203 -4.63 4.70 -1.40
CA CYS A 203 -5.86 5.26 -0.87
C CYS A 203 -5.55 6.16 0.34
N LYS A 204 -6.27 7.28 0.48
CA LYS A 204 -6.14 8.19 1.64
C LYS A 204 -7.45 8.26 2.42
N PHE A 205 -7.37 8.02 3.73
CA PHE A 205 -8.52 8.00 4.62
C PHE A 205 -8.39 9.07 5.70
N GLY A 206 -9.22 10.11 5.61
CA GLY A 206 -9.33 11.13 6.65
C GLY A 206 -10.17 10.68 7.83
N ARG A 207 -10.31 11.55 8.84
CA ARG A 207 -11.04 11.27 10.10
C ARG A 207 -12.52 10.86 9.94
N HIS A 208 -13.12 11.15 8.78
CA HIS A 208 -14.51 10.85 8.44
C HIS A 208 -14.68 9.58 7.59
N ALA A 209 -13.58 8.90 7.24
CA ALA A 209 -13.65 7.64 6.49
C ALA A 209 -14.33 6.56 7.33
N ARG A 210 -15.20 5.75 6.70
CA ARG A 210 -15.86 4.63 7.37
C ARG A 210 -14.89 3.46 7.44
N ALA A 211 -14.96 2.68 8.52
CA ALA A 211 -14.15 1.48 8.67
C ALA A 211 -14.36 0.48 7.51
N THR A 212 -15.57 0.42 6.95
CA THR A 212 -15.90 -0.40 5.78
C THR A 212 -15.12 -0.02 4.53
N ASP A 213 -14.86 1.28 4.32
CA ASP A 213 -14.17 1.77 3.13
C ASP A 213 -12.68 1.39 3.21
N ILE A 214 -12.06 1.59 4.37
CA ILE A 214 -10.66 1.20 4.62
C ILE A 214 -10.49 -0.31 4.49
N LYS A 215 -11.42 -1.08 5.08
CA LYS A 215 -11.43 -2.54 4.99
C LYS A 215 -11.51 -3.00 3.54
N HIS A 216 -12.40 -2.39 2.75
CA HIS A 216 -12.56 -2.74 1.35
C HIS A 216 -11.29 -2.49 0.55
N SER A 217 -10.69 -1.30 0.68
CA SER A 217 -9.43 -0.99 -0.02
C SER A 217 -8.27 -1.87 0.48
N LEU A 218 -8.18 -2.18 1.77
CA LEU A 218 -7.16 -3.08 2.32
C LEU A 218 -7.31 -4.49 1.73
N GLN A 219 -8.54 -4.99 1.65
CA GLN A 219 -8.82 -6.28 1.04
C GLN A 219 -8.37 -6.34 -0.42
N ILE A 220 -8.61 -5.27 -1.18
CA ILE A 220 -8.16 -5.17 -2.58
C ILE A 220 -6.63 -5.10 -2.66
N ALA A 221 -5.99 -4.29 -1.81
CA ALA A 221 -4.53 -4.21 -1.75
C ALA A 221 -3.89 -5.58 -1.45
N LEU A 222 -4.46 -6.34 -0.51
CA LEU A 222 -4.02 -7.71 -0.20
C LEU A 222 -4.26 -8.69 -1.35
N ALA A 223 -5.38 -8.57 -2.08
CA ALA A 223 -5.65 -9.39 -3.25
C ALA A 223 -4.65 -9.12 -4.39
N LEU A 224 -4.33 -7.85 -4.65
CA LEU A 224 -3.31 -7.45 -5.62
C LEU A 224 -1.92 -7.94 -5.19
N TYR A 225 -1.59 -7.82 -3.90
CA TYR A 225 -0.37 -8.36 -3.32
C TYR A 225 -0.24 -9.87 -3.52
N ASP A 226 -1.26 -10.64 -3.12
CA ASP A 226 -1.26 -12.10 -3.23
C ASP A 226 -1.17 -12.58 -4.69
N ALA A 227 -1.94 -11.96 -5.58
CA ALA A 227 -1.92 -12.28 -7.01
C ALA A 227 -0.56 -11.98 -7.64
N THR A 228 0.00 -10.80 -7.35
CA THR A 228 1.32 -10.41 -7.87
C THR A 228 2.39 -11.33 -7.32
N MET A 229 2.30 -11.72 -6.05
CA MET A 229 3.22 -12.68 -5.45
C MET A 229 3.17 -14.03 -6.13
N GLY A 230 1.99 -14.54 -6.47
CA GLY A 230 1.83 -15.76 -7.26
C GLY A 230 2.57 -15.72 -8.59
N TYR A 231 2.56 -14.58 -9.28
CA TYR A 231 3.30 -14.37 -10.54
C TYR A 231 4.81 -14.28 -10.36
N CYS A 232 5.27 -13.86 -9.19
CA CYS A 232 6.69 -13.73 -8.88
C CYS A 232 7.39 -15.05 -8.52
N LEU A 233 6.64 -16.11 -8.19
CA LEU A 233 7.20 -17.39 -7.77
C LEU A 233 7.95 -18.12 -8.90
N PRO A 234 8.97 -18.94 -8.58
CA PRO A 234 9.68 -19.76 -9.58
C PRO A 234 8.76 -20.67 -10.39
N GLN A 235 7.73 -21.21 -9.73
CA GLN A 235 6.59 -21.85 -10.37
C GLN A 235 5.39 -20.91 -10.21
N PRO A 236 5.03 -20.13 -11.25
CA PRO A 236 3.98 -19.13 -11.14
C PRO A 236 2.62 -19.75 -10.81
N GLN A 237 1.94 -19.17 -9.83
CA GLN A 237 0.57 -19.53 -9.42
C GLN A 237 -0.38 -18.44 -9.95
N ARG A 238 -0.72 -18.51 -11.24
CA ARG A 238 -1.41 -17.42 -11.95
C ARG A 238 -2.87 -17.29 -11.55
N GLU A 239 -3.45 -18.40 -11.12
CA GLU A 239 -4.84 -18.55 -10.71
C GLU A 239 -5.19 -17.85 -9.39
N ARG A 240 -4.21 -17.40 -8.58
CA ARG A 240 -4.46 -16.73 -7.29
C ARG A 240 -5.45 -15.57 -7.40
N ILE A 241 -5.38 -14.80 -8.49
CA ILE A 241 -6.31 -13.66 -8.72
C ILE A 241 -7.77 -14.11 -8.89
N LEU A 242 -8.01 -15.33 -9.39
CA LEU A 242 -9.36 -15.85 -9.61
C LEU A 242 -10.07 -16.14 -8.29
N GLU A 243 -9.31 -16.50 -7.24
CA GLU A 243 -9.83 -16.69 -5.88
C GLU A 243 -10.37 -15.38 -5.29
N HIS A 244 -9.83 -14.25 -5.75
CA HIS A 244 -10.25 -12.90 -5.36
C HIS A 244 -11.40 -12.36 -6.23
N GLY A 245 -11.76 -13.07 -7.31
CA GLY A 245 -12.86 -12.72 -8.20
C GLY A 245 -14.23 -12.69 -7.50
N CYS A 246 -14.41 -13.38 -6.38
CA CYS A 246 -15.65 -13.29 -5.59
C CYS A 246 -15.85 -11.90 -4.93
N PHE A 247 -14.77 -11.13 -4.72
CA PHE A 247 -14.87 -9.73 -4.28
C PHE A 247 -15.43 -8.84 -5.40
N ALA A 248 -15.27 -9.26 -6.66
CA ALA A 248 -15.91 -8.67 -7.84
C ALA A 248 -17.42 -8.89 -7.86
N ALA A 249 -17.86 -10.12 -7.62
CA ALA A 249 -19.24 -10.53 -7.85
C ALA A 249 -20.21 -10.14 -6.72
N ARG A 250 -19.76 -10.14 -5.45
CA ARG A 250 -20.63 -9.92 -4.28
C ARG A 250 -21.16 -8.47 -4.11
N ALA A 251 -20.77 -7.54 -4.97
CA ALA A 251 -21.33 -6.17 -5.01
C ALA A 251 -22.43 -5.98 -6.07
N LEU A 252 -22.62 -6.94 -7.00
CA LEU A 252 -23.71 -6.91 -7.99
C LEU A 252 -25.01 -7.55 -7.46
N GLY A 253 -24.96 -8.15 -6.27
CA GLY A 253 -26.12 -8.75 -5.61
C GLY A 253 -26.19 -8.30 -4.16
N ASN A 254 -26.67 -7.08 -3.93
CA ASN A 254 -27.45 -6.64 -2.77
C ASN A 254 -27.84 -5.15 -2.95
N GLY A 255 -28.62 -4.90 -3.98
CA GLY A 255 -29.68 -3.90 -3.94
C GLY A 255 -30.99 -4.66 -3.73
N GLY A 256 -31.35 -4.86 -2.46
CA GLY A 256 -32.57 -5.53 -2.00
C GLY A 256 -32.83 -5.15 -0.57
#